data_AF-A0A352D523-F1
#
_entry.id   AF-A0A352D523-F1
#
_cell.length_a   1.000
_cell.length_b   1.000
_cell.length_c   1.000
_cell.angle_alpha   90.00
_cell.angle_beta   90.00
_cell.angle_gamma   90.00
#
_symmetry.space_group_name_H-M   'P 1'
#
loop_
_entity.id
_entity.type
_entity.pdbx_description
1 polymer ?
#
loop_
_entity_poly.entity_id
_entity_poly.type
_entity_poly.pdbx_seq_one_letter_code
_entity_poly.pdbx_strand_id
1 'polypeptide(L)' 'MKVCPLCGRGSRIAGGYSNRVRATKYNPTGKRRVFLNLQWARLPSGGRIKICTRCLKAKKHLTTSLHSRSSAAHRSSI' A
#
# COMPACT_ATOMS: atom_id res chain seq x y z
N MET A 1 -2.51 -3.68 -10.91
CA MET A 1 -2.52 -3.95 -9.45
C MET A 1 -2.75 -2.63 -8.72
N LYS A 2 -3.70 -2.53 -7.79
CA LYS A 2 -3.92 -1.27 -7.05
C LYS A 2 -2.84 -1.14 -5.96
N VAL A 3 -2.08 -0.04 -5.99
CA VAL A 3 -0.92 0.21 -5.12
C VAL A 3 -1.12 1.55 -4.41
N CYS A 4 -0.67 1.66 -3.16
CA CYS A 4 -0.66 2.93 -2.44
C CYS A 4 0.49 3.82 -2.95
N PRO A 5 0.22 5.04 -3.45
CA PRO A 5 1.26 5.91 -4.02
C PRO A 5 2.27 6.41 -2.96
N LEU A 6 1.88 6.51 -1.69
CA LEU A 6 2.75 7.04 -0.63
C LEU A 6 3.73 6.02 -0.05
N CYS A 7 3.49 4.72 -0.23
CA CYS A 7 4.30 3.68 0.42
C CYS A 7 4.60 2.47 -0.46
N GLY A 8 4.19 2.49 -1.73
CA GLY A 8 4.42 1.40 -2.68
C GLY A 8 3.74 0.07 -2.36
N ARG A 9 3.01 -0.03 -1.24
CA ARG A 9 2.35 -1.29 -0.85
C ARG A 9 1.24 -1.66 -1.82
N GLY A 10 1.33 -2.87 -2.37
CA GLY A 10 0.30 -3.49 -3.19
C GLY A 10 -0.37 -4.68 -2.51
N SER A 11 -1.18 -5.41 -3.26
CA SER A 11 -1.73 -6.70 -2.83
C SER A 11 -0.62 -7.74 -2.69
N ARG A 12 -0.76 -8.66 -1.74
CA ARG A 12 0.15 -9.82 -1.55
C ARG A 12 -0.60 -11.13 -1.74
N ILE A 13 0.11 -12.21 -2.07
CA ILE A 13 -0.43 -13.56 -1.99
C ILE A 13 -0.13 -14.09 -0.59
N ALA A 14 -1.15 -14.54 0.13
CA ALA A 14 -1.01 -15.15 1.45
C ALA A 14 -1.72 -16.50 1.47
N GLY A 15 -1.03 -17.52 1.98
CA GLY A 15 -1.67 -18.78 2.36
C GLY A 15 -2.30 -18.65 3.75
N GLY A 16 -2.98 -19.72 4.17
CA GLY A 16 -3.40 -19.88 5.55
C GLY A 16 -3.25 -21.33 5.98
N TYR A 17 -3.64 -21.59 7.22
CA TYR A 17 -3.89 -22.93 7.72
C TYR A 17 -5.15 -22.87 8.59
N SER A 18 -5.83 -24.01 8.73
CA SER A 18 -7.10 -24.10 9.44
C SER A 18 -6.93 -24.89 10.73
N ASN A 19 -7.42 -24.33 11.84
CA ASN A 19 -7.42 -24.99 13.16
C ASN A 19 -8.54 -26.05 13.32
N ARG A 20 -9.09 -26.57 12.22
CA ARG A 20 -10.15 -27.60 12.23
C ARG A 20 -9.64 -28.97 12.70
N VAL A 21 -8.38 -29.27 12.47
CA VAL A 21 -7.68 -30.42 13.08
C VAL A 21 -6.84 -29.95 14.27
N ARG A 22 -6.39 -30.90 15.09
CA ARG A 22 -5.51 -30.65 16.24
C ARG A 22 -4.41 -29.65 15.88
N ALA A 23 -4.16 -28.66 16.75
CA ALA A 23 -3.23 -27.56 16.51
C ALA A 23 -1.80 -27.99 16.13
N THR A 24 -1.37 -29.19 16.55
CA THR A 24 -0.06 -29.76 16.22
C THR A 24 0.02 -30.34 14.80
N LYS A 25 -1.12 -30.54 14.13
CA LYS A 25 -1.20 -31.06 12.76
C LYS A 25 -1.37 -29.89 11.78
N TYR A 26 -0.37 -29.69 10.93
CA TYR A 26 -0.46 -28.70 9.87
C TYR A 26 -1.61 -29.02 8.91
N ASN A 27 -2.49 -28.04 8.68
CA ASN A 27 -3.68 -28.17 7.84
C ASN A 27 -3.76 -26.96 6.89
N PRO A 28 -3.01 -26.98 5.78
CA PRO A 28 -2.87 -25.84 4.89
C PRO A 28 -4.19 -25.48 4.23
N THR A 29 -4.36 -24.20 3.93
CA THR A 29 -5.40 -23.70 3.03
C THR A 29 -4.78 -23.07 1.78
N GLY A 30 -5.58 -22.99 0.71
CA GLY A 30 -5.15 -22.43 -0.57
C GLY A 30 -4.63 -21.00 -0.46
N LYS A 31 -3.67 -20.65 -1.31
CA LYS A 31 -3.15 -19.28 -1.42
C LYS A 31 -4.24 -18.37 -1.98
N ARG A 32 -4.47 -17.23 -1.34
CA ARG A 32 -5.39 -16.20 -1.81
C ARG A 32 -4.71 -14.85 -1.90
N ARG A 33 -5.21 -14.00 -2.80
CA ARG A 33 -4.75 -12.61 -2.90
C ARG A 33 -5.39 -11.78 -1.79
N VAL A 34 -4.56 -11.11 -1.00
CA VAL A 34 -4.96 -10.16 0.03
C VAL A 34 -4.74 -8.75 -0.52
N PHE A 35 -5.83 -8.03 -0.72
CA PHE A 35 -5.79 -6.65 -1.20
C PHE A 35 -5.57 -5.67 -0.06
N LEU A 36 -4.93 -4.55 -0.39
CA LEU A 36 -4.73 -3.46 0.55
C LEU A 36 -6.03 -2.66 0.68
N ASN A 37 -6.37 -2.26 1.91
CA ASN A 37 -7.50 -1.37 2.16
C ASN A 37 -7.12 0.05 1.71
N LEU A 38 -7.50 0.40 0.48
CA LEU A 38 -7.27 1.72 -0.13
C LEU A 38 -8.52 2.59 0.06
N GLN A 39 -8.33 3.77 0.62
CA GLN A 39 -9.37 4.73 0.96
C GLN A 39 -9.04 6.11 0.40
N TRP A 40 -10.08 6.89 0.10
CA TRP A 40 -9.92 8.26 -0.37
C TRP A 40 -9.45 9.16 0.78
N ALA A 41 -8.36 9.87 0.55
CA ALA A 41 -7.85 10.93 1.42
C ALA A 41 -7.94 12.27 0.69
N ARG A 42 -8.42 13.30 1.38
CA ARG A 42 -8.37 14.69 0.89
C ARG A 42 -6.96 15.24 1.07
N LEU A 43 -6.39 15.88 0.05
CA LEU A 43 -5.09 16.55 0.20
C LEU A 43 -5.27 17.98 0.71
N PRO A 44 -4.25 18.55 1.38
CA PRO A 44 -4.25 19.96 1.76
C PRO A 44 -4.38 20.92 0.57
N SER A 45 -3.76 20.59 -0.57
CA SER A 45 -3.81 21.38 -1.81
C SER A 45 -5.15 21.25 -2.58
N GLY A 46 -6.14 20.56 -2.00
CA GLY A 46 -7.36 20.20 -2.69
C GLY A 46 -7.28 18.87 -3.45
N GLY A 47 -8.43 18.34 -3.84
CA GLY A 47 -8.55 17.04 -4.50
C GLY A 47 -8.50 15.84 -3.54
N ARG A 48 -8.48 14.63 -4.13
CA ARG A 48 -8.48 13.36 -3.39
C ARG A 48 -7.59 12.31 -4.04
N ILE A 49 -6.88 11.53 -3.23
CA ILE A 49 -6.10 10.37 -3.67
C ILE A 49 -6.51 9.10 -2.92
N LYS A 50 -6.42 7.93 -3.58
CA LYS A 50 -6.58 6.64 -2.89
C LYS A 50 -5.26 6.23 -2.25
N ILE A 51 -5.26 6.10 -0.93
CA ILE A 51 -4.10 5.65 -0.16
C ILE A 51 -4.49 4.53 0.80
N CYS A 52 -3.51 3.77 1.26
CA CYS A 52 -3.80 2.72 2.24
C CYS A 52 -4.16 3.29 3.61
N THR A 53 -5.00 2.57 4.35
CA THR A 53 -5.43 2.98 5.70
C THR A 53 -4.28 3.22 6.68
N ARG A 54 -3.15 2.50 6.56
CA ARG A 54 -1.94 2.79 7.38
C ARG A 54 -1.39 4.18 7.13
N CYS A 55 -1.30 4.61 5.86
CA CYS A 55 -0.81 5.95 5.51
C CYS A 55 -1.84 7.03 5.86
N LEU A 56 -3.13 6.70 5.77
CA LEU A 56 -4.21 7.60 6.17
C LEU A 56 -4.16 7.88 7.67
N LYS A 57 -4.08 6.83 8.49
CA LYS A 57 -3.96 6.94 9.96
C LYS A 57 -2.69 7.67 10.39
N ALA A 58 -1.58 7.44 9.69
CA ALA A 58 -0.31 8.13 9.93
C ALA A 58 -0.27 9.57 9.35
N LYS A 59 -1.39 10.10 8.83
CA LYS A 59 -1.51 11.47 8.29
C LYS A 59 -0.50 11.84 7.19
N LYS A 60 0.08 10.85 6.50
CA LYS A 60 1.08 11.08 5.44
C LYS A 60 0.56 11.88 4.25
N HIS A 61 -0.75 11.88 4.04
CA HIS A 61 -1.40 12.66 2.98
C HIS A 61 -1.42 14.17 3.28
N LEU A 62 -1.25 14.58 4.53
CA LEU A 62 -1.22 15.99 4.93
C LEU A 62 0.17 16.59 4.77
N THR A 63 1.21 15.79 4.94
CA THR A 63 2.61 16.21 4.82
C THR A 63 3.13 16.15 3.39
N THR A 64 2.35 15.60 2.47
CA THR A 64 2.75 15.53 1.06
C THR A 64 2.59 16.92 0.46
N SER A 65 3.67 17.72 0.50
CA SER A 65 3.88 18.71 -0.55
C SER A 65 3.93 17.89 -1.84
N LEU A 66 3.03 18.18 -2.77
CA LEU A 66 3.21 17.73 -4.14
C LEU A 66 4.63 18.16 -4.50
N HIS A 67 5.54 17.22 -4.69
CA HIS A 67 6.75 17.55 -5.41
C HIS A 67 6.25 18.05 -6.76
N SER A 68 6.25 19.36 -6.94
CA SER A 68 6.25 19.96 -8.26
C SER A 68 7.29 19.19 -9.05
N ARG A 69 6.91 18.71 -10.22
CA ARG A 69 7.87 18.18 -11.19
C ARG A 69 8.88 19.28 -11.49
N SER A 70 10.00 19.30 -10.78
CA SER A 70 11.12 20.18 -11.05
C SER A 70 12.41 19.50 -10.57
N SER A 71 13.23 19.10 -11.54
CA SER A 71 14.68 18.88 -11.41
C SER A 71 15.17 17.54 -10.82
N ALA A 72 15.11 16.47 -11.64
CA ALA A 72 16.18 15.47 -11.71
C ALA A 72 16.17 14.76 -13.08
N ALA A 73 16.21 15.54 -14.16
CA ALA A 73 16.68 15.08 -15.46
C ALA A 73 17.98 15.82 -15.76
N HIS A 74 18.95 15.10 -16.32
CA HIS A 74 20.30 15.50 -16.73
C HIS A 74 21.37 15.69 -15.64
N ARG A 75 22.22 14.66 -15.52
CA ARG A 75 23.65 14.75 -15.89
C ARG A 75 24.19 13.34 -16.14
N SER A 76 24.06 12.90 -17.39
CA SER A 76 25.01 11.98 -18.01
C SER A 76 26.14 12.87 -18.53
N SER A 77 27.34 12.77 -17.95
CA SER A 77 28.63 13.23 -18.50
C SER A 77 29.74 12.95 -17.47
N ILE A 78 30.39 11.78 -17.58
CA ILE A 78 31.85 11.62 -17.54
C ILE A 78 32.15 10.59 -18.64
#